data_AF-A0A3M7NK37-F1
#
_entry.id   AF-A0A3M7NK37-F1
#
_cell.length_a   1.000
_cell.length_b   1.000
_cell.length_c   1.000
_cell.angle_alpha   90.00
_cell.angle_beta   90.00
_cell.angle_gamma   90.00
#
_symmetry.space_group_name_H-M   'P 1'
#
loop_
_entity.id
_entity.type
_entity.pdbx_description
1 polymer ?
#
loop_
_entity_poly.entity_id
_entity_poly.type
_entity_poly.pdbx_seq_one_letter_code
_entity_poly.pdbx_strand_id
1 'polypeptide(L)'
;MRTLPSVLTYCLLAGYNARAAKHGTIGFGINMYHPWCCTACYDSLAAVYLNCTTFGVALDSGGMGMKYRKRMDMDMSMAGSTSDACYASNLPYQQTLAYCVKTHCDTERVPYTKQNHCFERLAAGGLPVSYLQDSLPHIAPAEQLSQDAMWLNKTMLVNEGYWRADRGTIEAFEKSEGWHVRFSIILVTLSVGIPCLCGLWAYFSTKYGQQILSVPLVAFLWSNYALLALLKTRHSHPLPYSIGYVPTRAMTSWIVVYVIFNLIFNAVPFYSVQPNTWFANRNQEMAAYVSDRAGVLSFANMAIAILFSSRNNPLVYLSNWSYASYLTFHRWVTRIAILLAVVHSIVYTADYCYYMGSSSQYAAEATKAYWW
;
A
#
# COMPACT_ATOMS: atom_id res chain seq x y z
N MET A 1 -15.82 30.68 22.94
CA MET A 1 -16.52 29.58 23.66
C MET A 1 -17.91 29.24 23.06
N ARG A 2 -18.08 29.22 21.73
CA ARG A 2 -19.37 28.81 21.07
C ARG A 2 -19.22 27.91 19.83
N THR A 3 -18.01 27.46 19.48
CA THR A 3 -17.73 26.80 18.18
C THR A 3 -17.27 25.34 18.29
N LEU A 4 -17.01 24.81 19.49
CA LEU A 4 -16.59 23.42 19.66
C LEU A 4 -17.70 22.38 19.37
N PRO A 5 -18.98 22.61 19.73
CA PRO A 5 -20.05 21.63 19.44
C PRO A 5 -20.34 21.53 17.95
N SER A 6 -20.20 22.63 17.20
CA SER A 6 -20.49 22.69 15.77
C SER A 6 -19.44 22.00 14.90
N VAL A 7 -18.19 21.93 15.35
CA VAL A 7 -17.12 21.21 14.63
C VAL A 7 -17.30 19.68 14.75
N LEU A 8 -17.70 19.18 15.93
CA LEU A 8 -17.97 17.75 16.12
C LEU A 8 -19.15 17.27 15.26
N THR A 9 -20.21 18.07 15.16
CA THR A 9 -21.39 17.75 14.34
C THR A 9 -21.05 17.74 12.84
N TYR A 10 -20.16 18.64 12.38
CA TYR A 10 -19.70 18.65 10.99
C TYR A 10 -18.82 17.45 10.62
N CYS A 11 -17.95 16.99 11.53
CA CYS A 11 -17.15 15.77 11.29
C CYS A 11 -18.01 14.50 11.24
N LEU A 12 -19.10 14.44 12.02
CA LEU A 12 -20.05 13.32 11.97
C LEU A 12 -20.88 13.31 10.69
N LEU A 13 -21.24 14.48 10.14
CA LEU A 13 -22.01 14.60 8.90
C LEU A 13 -21.18 14.33 7.64
N ALA A 14 -19.88 14.61 7.65
CA ALA A 14 -18.97 14.28 6.54
C ALA A 14 -18.79 12.76 6.37
N GLY A 15 -19.01 11.96 7.43
CA GLY A 15 -18.93 10.50 7.38
C GLY A 15 -20.13 9.81 6.71
N TYR A 16 -21.25 10.52 6.50
CA TYR A 16 -22.50 9.91 6.04
C TYR A 16 -22.69 9.89 4.50
N ASN A 17 -21.93 10.68 3.74
CA ASN A 17 -22.20 10.89 2.30
C ASN A 17 -21.16 10.34 1.32
N ALA A 18 -20.33 9.38 1.73
CA ALA A 18 -19.52 8.61 0.79
C ALA A 18 -20.22 7.26 0.52
N ARG A 19 -21.12 7.24 -0.48
CA ARG A 19 -21.69 6.01 -1.05
C ARG A 19 -21.47 6.03 -2.56
N ALA A 20 -20.24 5.75 -2.99
CA ALA A 20 -19.94 5.45 -4.40
C ALA A 20 -18.59 4.74 -4.66
N ALA A 21 -17.76 4.43 -3.65
CA ALA A 21 -16.50 3.70 -3.87
C ALA A 21 -16.43 2.46 -2.96
N LYS A 22 -15.74 1.41 -3.38
CA LYS A 22 -15.30 0.35 -2.45
C LYS A 22 -14.36 1.01 -1.44
N HIS A 23 -14.88 1.38 -0.27
CA HIS A 23 -14.14 2.19 0.71
C HIS A 23 -12.99 1.39 1.34
N GLY A 24 -11.80 1.99 1.38
CA GLY A 24 -10.66 1.44 2.11
C GLY A 24 -9.33 1.63 1.39
N THR A 25 -8.34 0.91 1.88
CA THR A 25 -6.99 0.78 1.31
C THR A 25 -6.62 -0.70 1.29
N ILE A 26 -5.57 -1.08 0.55
CA ILE A 26 -5.15 -2.49 0.48
C ILE A 26 -4.84 -3.00 1.90
N GLY A 27 -5.48 -4.10 2.29
CA GLY A 27 -5.38 -4.66 3.64
C GLY A 27 -6.33 -4.05 4.69
N PHE A 28 -7.10 -3.01 4.34
CA PHE A 28 -8.16 -2.41 5.16
C PHE A 28 -9.39 -2.08 4.31
N GLY A 29 -10.32 -3.04 4.21
CA GLY A 29 -11.57 -2.88 3.45
C GLY A 29 -11.46 -3.21 1.97
N ILE A 30 -10.26 -3.12 1.38
CA ILE A 30 -9.98 -3.55 0.00
C ILE A 30 -8.99 -4.73 0.03
N ASN A 31 -9.36 -5.84 -0.63
CA ASN A 31 -8.45 -6.92 -0.96
C ASN A 31 -8.14 -6.84 -2.45
N MET A 32 -6.86 -6.88 -2.79
CA MET A 32 -6.38 -6.73 -4.17
C MET A 32 -6.45 -8.05 -4.93
N TYR A 33 -5.91 -9.13 -4.36
CA TYR A 33 -5.76 -10.41 -5.05
C TYR A 33 -6.54 -11.56 -4.43
N HIS A 34 -7.36 -11.29 -3.41
CA HIS A 34 -8.15 -12.34 -2.78
C HIS A 34 -9.26 -12.89 -3.70
N PRO A 35 -9.50 -14.22 -3.66
CA PRO A 35 -8.63 -15.25 -3.08
C PRO A 35 -7.40 -15.50 -3.97
N TRP A 36 -6.20 -15.63 -3.36
CA TRP A 36 -4.93 -15.72 -4.09
C TRP A 36 -4.89 -16.88 -5.10
N CYS A 37 -5.44 -18.04 -4.75
CA CYS A 37 -5.53 -19.19 -5.65
C CYS A 37 -6.21 -18.87 -7.00
N CYS A 38 -7.28 -18.09 -6.98
CA CYS A 38 -8.09 -17.76 -8.15
C CYS A 38 -7.39 -16.71 -9.01
N THR A 39 -6.84 -15.67 -8.38
CA THR A 39 -6.07 -14.65 -9.09
C THR A 39 -4.84 -15.27 -9.76
N ALA A 40 -4.12 -16.16 -9.07
CA ALA A 40 -2.97 -16.85 -9.66
C ALA A 40 -3.36 -17.74 -10.86
N CYS A 41 -4.54 -18.39 -10.81
CA CYS A 41 -5.07 -19.12 -11.97
C CYS A 41 -5.33 -18.20 -13.16
N TYR A 42 -5.95 -17.04 -12.91
CA TYR A 42 -6.18 -16.02 -13.94
C TYR A 42 -4.85 -15.49 -14.51
N ASP A 43 -3.89 -15.16 -13.66
CA ASP A 43 -2.59 -14.59 -14.05
C ASP A 43 -1.77 -15.57 -14.87
N SER A 44 -1.86 -16.87 -14.56
CA SER A 44 -1.23 -17.94 -15.33
C SER A 44 -1.73 -18.06 -16.76
N LEU A 45 -2.93 -17.55 -17.05
CA LEU A 45 -3.52 -17.54 -18.40
C LEU A 45 -3.48 -16.16 -19.05
N ALA A 46 -3.05 -15.12 -18.33
CA ALA A 46 -3.16 -13.75 -18.80
C ALA A 46 -2.13 -13.39 -19.89
N ALA A 47 -1.15 -14.27 -20.15
CA ALA A 47 -0.07 -14.07 -21.13
C ALA A 47 -0.24 -14.93 -22.40
N VAL A 48 -1.22 -15.84 -22.44
CA VAL A 48 -1.49 -16.66 -23.64
C VAL A 48 -2.51 -16.00 -24.55
N TYR A 49 -2.31 -16.16 -25.84
CA TYR A 49 -3.25 -15.75 -26.88
C TYR A 49 -4.38 -16.76 -27.03
N LEU A 50 -5.55 -16.24 -27.35
CA LEU A 50 -6.74 -16.99 -27.69
C LEU A 50 -6.95 -16.91 -29.20
N ASN A 51 -7.78 -17.82 -29.74
CA ASN A 51 -8.14 -17.81 -31.16
C ASN A 51 -8.76 -16.46 -31.64
N CYS A 52 -9.36 -15.69 -30.73
CA CYS A 52 -9.94 -14.38 -30.98
C CYS A 52 -9.05 -13.20 -30.55
N THR A 53 -7.76 -13.44 -30.24
CA THR A 53 -6.78 -12.38 -30.05
C THR A 53 -6.54 -11.65 -31.37
N THR A 54 -6.56 -10.31 -31.32
CA THR A 54 -6.27 -9.45 -32.47
C THR A 54 -4.86 -8.89 -32.37
N PHE A 55 -4.16 -8.79 -33.50
CA PHE A 55 -2.81 -8.23 -33.58
C PHE A 55 -2.89 -6.92 -34.34
N GLY A 56 -2.50 -5.83 -33.70
CA GLY A 56 -2.51 -4.49 -34.28
C GLY A 56 -1.31 -3.67 -33.82
N VAL A 57 -1.10 -2.51 -34.45
CA VAL A 57 -0.08 -1.54 -34.03
C VAL A 57 -0.49 -1.00 -32.65
N ALA A 58 0.34 -1.20 -31.64
CA ALA A 58 0.05 -0.84 -30.26
C ALA A 58 -0.21 0.67 -30.14
N LEU A 59 -1.47 1.06 -29.97
CA LEU A 59 -1.81 2.37 -29.42
C LEU A 59 -1.79 2.25 -27.90
N ASP A 60 -0.93 3.07 -27.31
CA ASP A 60 -0.57 3.18 -25.91
C ASP A 60 -1.77 2.96 -24.97
N SER A 61 -1.92 1.73 -24.48
CA SER A 61 -3.00 1.38 -23.56
C SER A 61 -2.49 1.60 -22.14
N GLY A 62 -2.76 2.80 -21.61
CA GLY A 62 -2.45 3.24 -20.25
C GLY A 62 -3.20 2.50 -19.14
N GLY A 63 -3.06 1.18 -19.08
CA GLY A 63 -3.62 0.32 -18.04
C GLY A 63 -2.62 0.11 -16.89
N MET A 64 -2.88 0.74 -15.75
CA MET A 64 -2.13 0.55 -14.52
C MET A 64 -2.16 -0.91 -14.06
N GLY A 65 -0.99 -1.55 -14.03
CA GLY A 65 -0.78 -2.82 -13.36
C GLY A 65 0.71 -3.10 -13.25
N MET A 66 1.24 -3.04 -12.03
CA MET A 66 2.61 -3.42 -11.66
C MET A 66 2.84 -4.93 -11.84
N LYS A 67 2.60 -5.49 -13.04
CA LYS A 67 2.89 -6.89 -13.38
C LYS A 67 4.20 -6.95 -14.15
N TYR A 68 5.31 -6.92 -13.39
CA TYR A 68 6.68 -6.76 -13.90
C TYR A 68 7.26 -7.93 -14.71
N ARG A 69 6.47 -8.93 -15.10
CA ARG A 69 6.80 -9.80 -16.24
C ARG A 69 5.55 -10.20 -17.02
N LYS A 70 5.10 -9.32 -17.92
CA LYS A 70 4.50 -9.80 -19.16
C LYS A 70 5.48 -9.56 -20.31
N ARG A 71 6.31 -10.58 -20.53
CA ARG A 71 7.10 -10.86 -21.74
C ARG A 71 7.96 -9.67 -22.24
N MET A 72 9.13 -9.45 -21.62
CA MET A 72 10.14 -8.48 -22.08
C MET A 72 10.85 -8.88 -23.40
N ASP A 73 10.48 -10.00 -24.03
CA ASP A 73 11.16 -10.55 -25.21
C ASP A 73 10.33 -10.51 -26.51
N MET A 74 9.19 -9.82 -26.55
CA MET A 74 8.50 -9.61 -27.83
C MET A 74 8.71 -8.20 -28.34
N ASP A 75 9.27 -8.13 -29.55
CA ASP A 75 9.30 -6.96 -30.41
C ASP A 75 7.94 -6.22 -30.32
N MET A 76 7.97 -4.98 -29.83
CA MET A 76 6.80 -4.13 -29.57
C MET A 76 6.05 -3.72 -30.85
N SER A 77 6.49 -4.21 -32.02
CA SER A 77 5.88 -3.91 -33.31
C SER A 77 4.53 -4.60 -33.52
N MET A 78 4.22 -5.71 -32.82
CA MET A 78 2.96 -6.47 -32.98
C MET A 78 2.46 -7.09 -31.66
N ALA A 79 2.01 -6.27 -30.71
CA ALA A 79 1.39 -6.77 -29.48
C ALA A 79 -0.04 -7.27 -29.74
N GLY A 80 -0.29 -8.56 -29.55
CA GLY A 80 -1.64 -9.13 -29.56
C GLY A 80 -2.47 -8.67 -28.36
N SER A 81 -3.68 -8.20 -28.59
CA SER A 81 -4.65 -7.80 -27.55
C SER A 81 -5.87 -8.73 -27.59
N THR A 82 -6.28 -9.20 -26.41
CA THR A 82 -7.44 -10.08 -26.24
C THR A 82 -8.54 -9.30 -25.53
N SER A 83 -9.70 -9.13 -26.18
CA SER A 83 -10.82 -8.39 -25.61
C SER A 83 -11.55 -9.18 -24.52
N ASP A 84 -12.20 -8.48 -23.60
CA ASP A 84 -13.03 -9.11 -22.56
C ASP A 84 -14.14 -10.00 -23.16
N ALA A 85 -14.72 -9.59 -24.29
CA ALA A 85 -15.71 -10.39 -25.01
C ALA A 85 -15.12 -11.69 -25.59
N CYS A 86 -13.85 -11.67 -26.02
CA CYS A 86 -13.12 -12.85 -26.45
C CYS A 86 -12.91 -13.82 -25.27
N TYR A 87 -12.51 -13.31 -24.10
CA TYR A 87 -12.42 -14.14 -22.89
C TYR A 87 -13.78 -14.75 -22.51
N ALA A 88 -14.86 -13.97 -22.52
CA ALA A 88 -16.20 -14.44 -22.15
C ALA A 88 -16.74 -15.57 -23.05
N SER A 89 -16.40 -15.53 -24.35
CA SER A 89 -16.93 -16.48 -25.35
C SER A 89 -16.00 -17.66 -25.65
N ASN A 90 -14.73 -17.61 -25.22
CA ASN A 90 -13.76 -18.67 -25.49
C ASN A 90 -13.91 -19.85 -24.50
N LEU A 91 -14.53 -20.93 -24.97
CA LEU A 91 -14.78 -22.13 -24.17
C LEU A 91 -13.50 -22.79 -23.60
N PRO A 92 -12.42 -23.02 -24.38
CA PRO A 92 -11.17 -23.57 -23.85
C PRO A 92 -10.58 -22.76 -22.67
N TYR A 93 -10.63 -21.43 -22.77
CA TYR A 93 -10.17 -20.53 -21.72
C TYR A 93 -11.04 -20.63 -20.47
N GLN A 94 -12.36 -20.52 -20.62
CA GLN A 94 -13.30 -20.57 -19.49
C GLN A 94 -13.17 -21.90 -18.74
N GLN A 95 -13.07 -23.02 -19.45
CA GLN A 95 -12.89 -24.34 -18.85
C GLN A 95 -11.54 -24.52 -18.16
N THR A 96 -10.46 -24.03 -18.78
CA THR A 96 -9.10 -24.06 -18.20
C THR A 96 -9.05 -23.25 -16.90
N LEU A 97 -9.60 -22.04 -16.92
CA LEU A 97 -9.66 -21.17 -15.74
C LEU A 97 -10.55 -21.77 -14.65
N ALA A 98 -11.75 -22.22 -14.99
CA ALA A 98 -12.70 -22.81 -14.05
C ALA A 98 -12.11 -24.04 -13.35
N TYR A 99 -11.47 -24.93 -14.12
CA TYR A 99 -10.83 -26.13 -13.57
C TYR A 99 -9.65 -25.78 -12.64
N CYS A 100 -8.83 -24.79 -13.01
CA CYS A 100 -7.75 -24.30 -12.15
C CYS A 100 -8.31 -23.72 -10.84
N VAL A 101 -9.28 -22.81 -10.92
CA VAL A 101 -9.90 -22.19 -9.74
C VAL A 101 -10.45 -23.27 -8.81
N LYS A 102 -11.23 -24.21 -9.36
CA LYS A 102 -11.83 -25.28 -8.57
C LYS A 102 -10.78 -26.12 -7.84
N THR A 103 -9.79 -26.63 -8.57
CA THR A 103 -8.79 -27.56 -8.02
C THR A 103 -7.91 -26.89 -6.95
N HIS A 104 -7.40 -25.69 -7.24
CA HIS A 104 -6.47 -25.00 -6.33
C HIS A 104 -7.19 -24.35 -5.16
N CYS A 105 -8.33 -23.70 -5.39
CA CYS A 105 -9.05 -23.02 -4.32
C CYS A 105 -9.78 -24.00 -3.38
N ASP A 106 -10.17 -25.19 -3.85
CA ASP A 106 -10.63 -26.26 -2.96
C ASP A 106 -9.51 -26.73 -2.03
N THR A 107 -8.28 -26.84 -2.54
CA THR A 107 -7.10 -27.21 -1.73
C THR A 107 -6.82 -26.16 -0.65
N GLU A 108 -7.01 -24.87 -0.96
CA GLU A 108 -6.93 -23.77 0.02
C GLU A 108 -8.19 -23.62 0.89
N ARG A 109 -9.18 -24.52 0.76
CA ARG A 109 -10.46 -24.51 1.51
C ARG A 109 -11.24 -23.20 1.36
N VAL A 110 -11.17 -22.56 0.20
CA VAL A 110 -11.94 -21.35 -0.10
C VAL A 110 -13.40 -21.74 -0.37
N PRO A 111 -14.40 -21.10 0.27
CA PRO A 111 -15.81 -21.41 0.02
C PRO A 111 -16.22 -21.19 -1.45
N TYR A 112 -17.10 -22.05 -1.98
CA TYR A 112 -17.58 -21.97 -3.36
C TYR A 112 -18.10 -20.58 -3.74
N THR A 113 -18.82 -19.90 -2.84
CA THR A 113 -19.34 -18.54 -3.08
C THR A 113 -18.23 -17.53 -3.40
N LYS A 114 -17.08 -17.63 -2.73
CA LYS A 114 -15.90 -16.78 -3.00
C LYS A 114 -15.16 -17.20 -4.26
N GLN A 115 -15.10 -18.51 -4.55
CA GLN A 115 -14.52 -19.02 -5.79
C GLN A 115 -15.31 -18.51 -7.00
N ASN A 116 -16.63 -18.68 -6.98
CA ASN A 116 -17.54 -18.26 -8.04
C ASN A 116 -17.52 -16.75 -8.26
N HIS A 117 -17.62 -15.96 -7.18
CA HIS A 117 -17.51 -14.50 -7.28
C HIS A 117 -16.16 -14.04 -7.84
N CYS A 118 -15.06 -14.74 -7.51
CA CYS A 118 -13.77 -14.43 -8.09
C CYS A 118 -13.71 -14.76 -9.59
N PHE A 119 -14.22 -15.94 -9.98
CA PHE A 119 -14.31 -16.38 -11.35
C PHE A 119 -15.10 -15.40 -12.22
N GLU A 120 -16.33 -15.05 -11.80
CA GLU A 120 -17.17 -14.07 -12.51
C GLU A 120 -16.47 -12.71 -12.70
N ARG A 121 -15.74 -12.26 -11.68
CA ARG A 121 -15.01 -10.99 -11.74
C ARG A 121 -13.83 -11.02 -12.69
N LEU A 122 -13.06 -12.11 -12.73
CA LEU A 122 -11.77 -12.16 -13.43
C LEU A 122 -11.86 -12.78 -14.83
N ALA A 123 -12.78 -13.72 -15.05
CA ALA A 123 -12.83 -14.53 -16.27
C ALA A 123 -13.08 -13.73 -17.54
N ALA A 124 -13.65 -12.53 -17.47
CA ALA A 124 -13.89 -11.68 -18.65
C ALA A 124 -13.93 -10.19 -18.31
N GLY A 125 -13.02 -9.72 -17.44
CA GLY A 125 -12.94 -8.29 -17.11
C GLY A 125 -14.22 -7.68 -16.49
N GLY A 126 -15.10 -8.52 -15.92
CA GLY A 126 -16.38 -8.13 -15.35
C GLY A 126 -17.58 -8.24 -16.30
N LEU A 127 -17.41 -8.70 -17.53
CA LEU A 127 -18.52 -9.13 -18.38
C LEU A 127 -19.21 -10.37 -17.79
N PRO A 128 -20.53 -10.53 -17.99
CA PRO A 128 -21.25 -11.69 -17.49
C PRO A 128 -20.74 -12.97 -18.16
N VAL A 129 -20.33 -13.93 -17.34
CA VAL A 129 -19.93 -15.29 -17.73
C VAL A 129 -20.82 -16.30 -17.02
N SER A 130 -20.85 -17.54 -17.51
CA SER A 130 -21.51 -18.64 -16.81
C SER A 130 -20.91 -18.87 -15.42
N TYR A 131 -21.68 -19.46 -14.51
CA TYR A 131 -21.18 -19.80 -13.19
C TYR A 131 -19.98 -20.75 -13.26
N LEU A 132 -19.15 -20.73 -12.20
CA LEU A 132 -17.94 -21.56 -12.11
C LEU A 132 -18.26 -23.04 -12.38
N GLN A 133 -19.34 -23.56 -11.78
CA GLN A 133 -19.74 -24.96 -11.92
C GLN A 133 -20.13 -25.33 -13.35
N ASP A 134 -20.80 -24.42 -14.05
CA ASP A 134 -21.26 -24.63 -15.43
C ASP A 134 -20.11 -24.48 -16.44
N SER A 135 -19.05 -23.77 -16.05
CA SER A 135 -17.85 -23.57 -16.85
C SER A 135 -16.83 -24.70 -16.71
N LEU A 136 -17.07 -25.70 -15.86
CA LEU A 136 -16.15 -26.83 -15.69
C LEU A 136 -16.18 -27.77 -16.90
N PRO A 137 -15.02 -28.30 -17.34
CA PRO A 137 -14.99 -29.30 -18.39
C PRO A 137 -15.58 -30.63 -17.88
N HIS A 138 -16.29 -31.35 -18.75
CA HIS A 138 -16.86 -32.67 -18.43
C HIS A 138 -15.80 -33.73 -18.13
N ILE A 139 -14.62 -33.60 -18.75
CA ILE A 139 -13.48 -34.50 -18.57
C ILE A 139 -12.32 -33.65 -18.06
N ALA A 140 -11.65 -34.13 -17.00
CA ALA A 140 -10.47 -33.45 -16.46
C ALA A 140 -9.39 -33.33 -17.54
N PRO A 141 -8.82 -32.13 -17.76
CA PRO A 141 -7.74 -31.96 -18.73
C PRO A 141 -6.50 -32.74 -18.30
N ALA A 142 -5.91 -33.49 -19.23
CA ALA A 142 -4.73 -34.31 -18.97
C ALA A 142 -3.41 -33.60 -19.27
N GLU A 143 -3.43 -32.61 -20.16
CA GLU A 143 -2.24 -31.92 -20.63
C GLU A 143 -2.03 -30.59 -19.92
N GLN A 144 -0.80 -30.34 -19.50
CA GLN A 144 -0.39 -29.11 -18.82
C GLN A 144 0.17 -28.09 -19.80
N LEU A 145 -0.18 -26.82 -19.59
CA LEU A 145 0.31 -25.70 -20.36
C LEU A 145 1.83 -25.56 -20.16
N SER A 146 2.58 -25.53 -21.27
CA SER A 146 4.03 -25.29 -21.21
C SER A 146 4.30 -23.86 -20.75
N GLN A 147 5.45 -23.65 -20.10
CA GLN A 147 5.80 -22.34 -19.55
C GLN A 147 6.01 -21.27 -20.64
N ASP A 148 6.39 -21.69 -21.83
CA ASP A 148 6.63 -20.90 -23.03
C ASP A 148 5.43 -20.88 -24.00
N ALA A 149 4.29 -21.46 -23.62
CA ALA A 149 3.12 -21.52 -24.47
C ALA A 149 2.67 -20.10 -24.88
N MET A 150 2.39 -19.94 -26.18
CA MET A 150 1.86 -18.69 -26.71
C MET A 150 0.35 -18.73 -26.93
N TRP A 151 -0.24 -19.90 -27.08
CA TRP A 151 -1.64 -20.06 -27.49
C TRP A 151 -2.36 -21.05 -26.58
N LEU A 152 -3.62 -20.75 -26.26
CA LEU A 152 -4.53 -21.66 -25.58
C LEU A 152 -5.64 -22.08 -26.54
N ASN A 153 -5.43 -23.21 -27.22
CA ASN A 153 -6.34 -23.71 -28.25
C ASN A 153 -7.30 -24.79 -27.74
N LYS A 154 -7.00 -25.42 -26.61
CA LYS A 154 -7.79 -26.49 -26.00
C LYS A 154 -7.79 -26.33 -24.48
N THR A 155 -8.73 -27.00 -23.82
CA THR A 155 -8.80 -27.02 -22.36
C THR A 155 -7.60 -27.76 -21.80
N MET A 156 -6.84 -27.11 -20.92
CA MET A 156 -5.57 -27.62 -20.40
C MET A 156 -5.47 -27.41 -18.88
N LEU A 157 -4.49 -28.04 -18.25
CA LEU A 157 -4.07 -27.72 -16.89
C LEU A 157 -3.16 -26.49 -16.93
N VAL A 158 -3.33 -25.59 -15.96
CA VAL A 158 -2.41 -24.47 -15.75
C VAL A 158 -1.02 -25.00 -15.36
N ASN A 159 0.03 -24.28 -15.73
CA ASN A 159 1.38 -24.65 -15.32
C ASN A 159 1.54 -24.56 -13.80
N GLU A 160 1.74 -25.71 -13.14
CA GLU A 160 1.80 -25.79 -11.68
C GLU A 160 2.96 -24.97 -11.08
N GLY A 161 4.13 -24.99 -11.73
CA GLY A 161 5.31 -24.25 -11.28
C GLY A 161 5.08 -22.75 -11.35
N TYR A 162 4.51 -22.27 -12.45
CA TYR A 162 4.15 -20.87 -12.61
C TYR A 162 3.06 -20.45 -11.62
N TRP A 163 1.98 -21.22 -11.49
CA TRP A 163 0.89 -20.92 -10.56
C TRP A 163 1.39 -20.81 -9.12
N ARG A 164 2.24 -21.73 -8.66
CA ARG A 164 2.84 -21.66 -7.31
C ARG A 164 3.69 -20.41 -7.11
N ALA A 165 4.53 -20.08 -8.10
CA ALA A 165 5.38 -18.90 -8.08
C ALA A 165 4.52 -17.62 -8.02
N ASP A 166 3.49 -17.54 -8.88
CA ASP A 166 2.63 -16.38 -8.98
C ASP A 166 1.78 -16.18 -7.72
N ARG A 167 1.16 -17.26 -7.24
CA ARG A 167 0.39 -17.28 -5.98
C ARG A 167 1.24 -16.76 -4.81
N GLY A 168 2.48 -17.24 -4.69
CA GLY A 168 3.41 -16.77 -3.67
C GLY A 168 3.78 -15.30 -3.83
N THR A 169 3.98 -14.85 -5.07
CA THR A 169 4.33 -13.46 -5.43
C THR A 169 3.22 -12.49 -5.05
N ILE A 170 1.98 -12.75 -5.49
CA ILE A 170 0.83 -11.88 -5.21
C ILE A 170 0.46 -11.85 -3.72
N GLU A 171 0.62 -12.97 -3.01
CA GLU A 171 0.43 -13.02 -1.55
C GLU A 171 1.48 -12.17 -0.82
N ALA A 172 2.75 -12.31 -1.20
CA ALA A 172 3.84 -11.54 -0.59
C ALA A 172 3.65 -10.03 -0.82
N PHE A 173 3.30 -9.63 -2.04
CA PHE A 173 3.04 -8.24 -2.37
C PHE A 173 1.84 -7.68 -1.59
N GLU A 174 0.69 -8.34 -1.59
CA GLU A 174 -0.50 -7.84 -0.88
C GLU A 174 -0.26 -7.75 0.63
N LYS A 175 0.51 -8.68 1.21
CA LYS A 175 0.96 -8.57 2.61
C LYS A 175 1.87 -7.36 2.81
N SER A 176 2.81 -7.10 1.90
CA SER A 176 3.70 -5.93 1.98
C SER A 176 2.89 -4.62 1.95
N GLU A 177 1.94 -4.51 1.02
CA GLU A 177 0.99 -3.40 0.92
C GLU A 177 0.16 -3.24 2.19
N GLY A 178 -0.37 -4.34 2.74
CA GLY A 178 -1.08 -4.32 4.01
C GLY A 178 -0.22 -3.79 5.16
N TRP A 179 1.07 -4.13 5.20
CA TRP A 179 2.01 -3.54 6.15
C TRP A 179 2.26 -2.05 5.87
N HIS A 180 2.35 -1.60 4.60
CA HIS A 180 2.55 -0.19 4.23
C HIS A 180 1.47 0.69 4.86
N VAL A 181 0.22 0.24 4.71
CA VAL A 181 -0.95 0.93 5.24
C VAL A 181 -0.97 0.89 6.76
N ARG A 182 -0.70 -0.27 7.39
CA ARG A 182 -0.68 -0.40 8.87
C ARG A 182 0.27 0.60 9.50
N PHE A 183 1.49 0.70 9.00
CA PHE A 183 2.48 1.63 9.55
C PHE A 183 2.09 3.08 9.32
N SER A 184 1.56 3.41 8.15
CA SER A 184 1.03 4.76 7.88
C SER A 184 -0.08 5.14 8.85
N ILE A 185 -1.04 4.24 9.11
CA ILE A 185 -2.10 4.47 10.10
C ILE A 185 -1.51 4.65 11.50
N ILE A 186 -0.57 3.79 11.92
CA ILE A 186 0.06 3.91 13.24
C ILE A 186 0.78 5.26 13.37
N LEU A 187 1.49 5.73 12.35
CA LEU A 187 2.17 7.02 12.38
C LEU A 187 1.18 8.19 12.45
N VAL A 188 0.05 8.11 11.74
CA VAL A 188 -1.02 9.13 11.81
C VAL A 188 -1.69 9.12 13.18
N THR A 189 -2.01 7.95 13.72
CA THR A 189 -2.59 7.82 15.07
C THR A 189 -1.62 8.28 16.15
N LEU A 190 -0.33 7.94 16.03
CA LEU A 190 0.72 8.42 16.92
C LEU A 190 0.81 9.93 16.83
N SER A 191 0.93 10.52 15.65
CA SER A 191 1.12 11.97 15.48
C SER A 191 -0.10 12.84 15.82
N VAL A 192 -1.31 12.40 15.49
CA VAL A 192 -2.55 13.20 15.63
C VAL A 192 -3.44 12.66 16.73
N GLY A 193 -3.70 11.36 16.71
CA GLY A 193 -4.66 10.70 17.60
C GLY A 193 -4.25 10.83 19.07
N ILE A 194 -3.03 10.39 19.42
CA ILE A 194 -2.56 10.40 20.81
C ILE A 194 -2.50 11.83 21.38
N PRO A 195 -1.91 12.83 20.70
CA PRO A 195 -1.91 14.20 21.22
C PRO A 195 -3.30 14.77 21.41
N CYS A 196 -4.25 14.52 20.49
CA CYS A 196 -5.64 14.94 20.66
C CYS A 196 -6.32 14.26 21.84
N LEU A 197 -6.11 12.97 22.06
CA LEU A 197 -6.65 12.25 23.22
C LEU A 197 -6.04 12.76 24.53
N CYS A 198 -4.72 13.00 24.58
CA CYS A 198 -4.05 13.58 25.74
C CYS A 198 -4.53 15.00 26.03
N GLY A 199 -4.73 15.83 25.01
CA GLY A 199 -5.24 17.18 25.15
C GLY A 199 -6.69 17.21 25.64
N LEU A 200 -7.56 16.33 25.11
CA LEU A 200 -8.92 16.13 25.61
C LEU A 200 -8.92 15.66 27.06
N TRP A 201 -8.11 14.66 27.41
CA TRP A 201 -7.96 14.17 28.78
C TRP A 201 -7.53 15.30 29.74
N ALA A 202 -6.51 16.09 29.35
CA ALA A 202 -6.05 17.24 30.13
C ALA A 202 -7.16 18.28 30.32
N TYR A 203 -7.93 18.59 29.27
CA TYR A 203 -9.08 19.49 29.33
C TYR A 203 -10.17 18.99 30.28
N PHE A 204 -10.53 17.71 30.23
CA PHE A 204 -11.54 17.14 31.13
C PHE A 204 -11.03 17.07 32.58
N SER A 205 -9.77 16.67 32.78
CA SER A 205 -9.18 16.58 34.13
C SER A 205 -9.11 17.94 34.83
N THR A 206 -8.78 19.01 34.13
CA THR A 206 -8.71 20.37 34.69
C THR A 206 -10.09 20.98 34.95
N LYS A 207 -11.09 20.64 34.13
CA LYS A 207 -12.46 21.17 34.24
C LYS A 207 -13.33 20.43 35.24
N TYR A 208 -13.13 19.13 35.42
CA TYR A 208 -13.98 18.26 36.27
C TYR A 208 -13.24 17.61 37.44
N GLY A 209 -11.91 17.77 37.56
CA GLY A 209 -11.10 17.08 38.56
C GLY A 209 -10.12 18.00 39.28
N GLN A 210 -10.60 18.77 40.27
CA GLN A 210 -9.71 19.39 41.28
C GLN A 210 -9.01 18.36 42.19
N GLN A 211 -9.15 17.06 41.94
CA GLN A 211 -8.57 15.96 42.75
C GLN A 211 -7.60 15.03 41.99
N ILE A 212 -7.28 15.25 40.71
CA ILE A 212 -6.38 14.35 39.94
C ILE A 212 -4.91 14.79 40.00
N LEU A 213 -4.65 16.10 40.15
CA LEU A 213 -3.29 16.66 40.29
C LEU A 213 -2.67 16.43 41.68
N SER A 214 -3.41 15.86 42.64
CA SER A 214 -2.91 15.46 43.96
C SER A 214 -2.27 14.07 43.97
N VAL A 215 -2.24 13.34 42.85
CA VAL A 215 -1.51 12.07 42.75
C VAL A 215 0.00 12.37 42.58
N PRO A 216 0.87 11.99 43.54
CA PRO A 216 2.27 12.39 43.55
C PRO A 216 3.06 11.92 42.32
N LEU A 217 2.71 10.78 41.73
CA LEU A 217 3.31 10.30 40.47
C LEU A 217 2.96 11.22 39.29
N VAL A 218 1.71 11.69 39.21
CA VAL A 218 1.25 12.59 38.14
C VAL A 218 1.89 13.97 38.32
N ALA A 219 1.95 14.50 39.54
CA ALA A 219 2.62 15.75 39.85
C ALA A 219 4.14 15.68 39.57
N PHE A 220 4.79 14.57 39.92
CA PHE A 220 6.22 14.32 39.63
C PHE A 220 6.50 14.25 38.13
N LEU A 221 5.67 13.53 37.36
CA LEU A 221 5.82 13.45 35.90
C LEU A 221 5.55 14.80 35.24
N TRP A 222 4.54 15.55 35.67
CA TRP A 222 4.25 16.89 35.17
C TRP A 222 5.37 17.89 35.48
N SER A 223 5.90 17.91 36.70
CA SER A 223 6.95 18.87 37.10
C SER A 223 8.31 18.54 36.49
N ASN A 224 8.65 17.26 36.30
CA ASN A 224 9.99 16.86 35.83
C ASN A 224 10.09 16.63 34.30
N TYR A 225 8.98 16.30 33.63
CA TYR A 225 8.98 15.93 32.21
C TYR A 225 8.19 16.87 31.29
N ALA A 226 7.03 17.37 31.70
CA ALA A 226 6.16 18.14 30.80
C ALA A 226 6.59 19.61 30.61
N LEU A 227 7.12 20.25 31.66
CA LEU A 227 7.37 21.70 31.69
C LEU A 227 8.85 22.10 31.53
N LEU A 228 9.80 21.17 31.64
CA LEU A 228 11.23 21.50 31.61
C LEU A 228 11.85 21.39 30.21
N ALA A 229 12.70 22.36 29.88
CA ALA A 229 13.53 22.40 28.68
C ALA A 229 14.61 21.29 28.68
N LEU A 230 15.04 20.84 27.49
CA LEU A 230 15.98 19.73 27.32
C LEU A 230 17.32 19.93 28.05
N LEU A 231 17.75 21.18 28.20
CA LEU A 231 18.94 21.58 28.95
C LEU A 231 18.51 22.63 29.98
N LYS A 232 18.94 22.40 31.24
CA LYS A 232 18.54 23.08 32.49
C LYS A 232 18.30 24.60 32.43
N THR A 233 18.81 25.34 31.45
CA THR A 233 18.74 26.82 31.39
C THR A 233 18.35 27.43 30.04
N ARG A 234 18.08 26.65 28.97
CA ARG A 234 17.83 27.22 27.63
C ARG A 234 16.62 26.59 26.95
N HIS A 235 15.48 27.28 27.01
CA HIS A 235 14.32 27.05 26.14
C HIS A 235 14.33 28.10 25.00
N SER A 236 13.79 27.75 23.84
CA SER A 236 13.54 28.73 22.76
C SER A 236 14.78 29.45 22.18
N HIS A 237 15.98 28.87 22.31
CA HIS A 237 17.14 29.37 21.57
C HIS A 237 17.13 28.83 20.14
N PRO A 238 17.43 29.67 19.12
CA PRO A 238 17.64 29.19 17.77
C PRO A 238 18.87 28.29 17.73
N LEU A 239 18.70 27.08 17.23
CA LEU A 239 19.79 26.17 16.90
C LEU A 239 20.59 26.74 15.72
N PRO A 240 21.92 26.53 15.71
CA PRO A 240 22.75 26.92 14.56
C PRO A 240 22.26 26.25 13.28
N TYR A 241 22.55 26.87 12.13
CA TYR A 241 22.15 26.39 10.78
C TYR A 241 20.63 26.34 10.52
N SER A 242 19.83 27.20 11.16
CA SER A 242 18.38 27.28 10.94
C SER A 242 17.61 25.98 11.23
N ILE A 243 18.17 25.11 12.08
CA ILE A 243 17.59 23.80 12.43
C ILE A 243 16.29 23.94 13.24
N GLY A 244 16.06 25.10 13.87
CA GLY A 244 14.83 25.42 14.60
C GLY A 244 15.10 25.84 16.05
N TYR A 245 14.08 25.78 16.91
CA TYR A 245 14.21 26.08 18.33
C TYR A 245 14.37 24.79 19.15
N VAL A 246 15.10 24.86 20.28
CA VAL A 246 15.21 23.72 21.21
C VAL A 246 13.81 23.39 21.78
N PRO A 247 13.25 22.19 21.52
CA PRO A 247 11.93 21.82 22.03
C PRO A 247 11.97 21.56 23.54
N THR A 248 10.78 21.48 24.17
CA THR A 248 10.66 20.96 25.54
C THR A 248 11.11 19.50 25.61
N ARG A 249 11.42 18.99 26.81
CA ARG A 249 11.82 17.58 27.01
C ARG A 249 10.78 16.61 26.46
N ALA A 250 9.50 16.87 26.78
CA ALA A 250 8.37 16.08 26.28
C ALA A 250 8.28 16.09 24.74
N MET A 251 8.45 17.26 24.11
CA MET A 251 8.42 17.37 22.66
C MET A 251 9.61 16.66 22.00
N THR A 252 10.78 16.74 22.61
CA THR A 252 11.98 16.05 22.11
C THR A 252 11.84 14.54 22.23
N SER A 253 11.37 14.02 23.38
CA SER A 253 11.09 12.60 23.53
C SER A 253 10.05 12.11 22.53
N TRP A 254 9.03 12.93 22.24
CA TRP A 254 8.02 12.61 21.26
C TRP A 254 8.58 12.50 19.85
N ILE A 255 9.41 13.47 19.44
CA ILE A 255 10.11 13.45 18.15
C ILE A 255 11.02 12.22 18.05
N VAL A 256 11.77 11.88 19.10
CA VAL A 256 12.65 10.71 19.11
C VAL A 256 11.86 9.41 18.92
N VAL A 257 10.76 9.23 19.65
CA VAL A 257 9.87 8.07 19.47
C VAL A 257 9.34 8.04 18.03
N TYR A 258 8.88 9.18 17.50
CA TYR A 258 8.38 9.27 16.14
C TYR A 258 9.43 8.90 15.08
N VAL A 259 10.68 9.36 15.25
CA VAL A 259 11.81 9.01 14.38
C VAL A 259 12.14 7.51 14.47
N ILE A 260 12.18 6.94 15.68
CA ILE A 260 12.43 5.51 15.89
C ILE A 260 11.36 4.66 15.20
N PHE A 261 10.08 5.04 15.33
CA PHE A 261 8.99 4.33 14.67
C PHE A 261 9.12 4.38 13.15
N ASN A 262 9.43 5.55 12.57
CA ASN A 262 9.67 5.65 11.13
C ASN A 262 10.85 4.78 10.67
N LEU A 263 11.94 4.75 11.43
CA LEU A 263 13.10 3.92 11.12
C LEU A 263 12.75 2.43 11.16
N ILE A 264 12.09 1.97 12.23
CA ILE A 264 11.70 0.56 12.40
C ILE A 264 10.71 0.15 11.31
N PHE A 265 9.68 0.96 11.07
CA PHE A 265 8.64 0.68 10.07
C PHE A 265 9.19 0.66 8.65
N ASN A 266 10.22 1.46 8.36
CA ASN A 266 10.89 1.39 7.06
C ASN A 266 11.77 0.14 6.90
N ALA A 267 12.28 -0.41 8.01
CA ALA A 267 13.25 -1.50 7.98
C ALA A 267 12.63 -2.91 8.09
N VAL A 268 11.47 -3.07 8.75
CA VAL A 268 10.87 -4.39 9.03
C VAL A 268 9.34 -4.34 9.11
N PRO A 269 8.65 -5.47 8.82
CA PRO A 269 9.17 -6.75 8.32
C PRO A 269 9.19 -6.81 6.78
N PHE A 270 10.19 -7.52 6.24
CA PHE A 270 10.23 -7.93 4.84
C PHE A 270 10.31 -9.45 4.74
N TYR A 271 9.56 -10.01 3.79
CA TYR A 271 9.56 -11.44 3.49
C TYR A 271 9.81 -11.60 2.00
N SER A 272 10.73 -12.50 1.65
CA SER A 272 11.05 -12.83 0.26
C SER A 272 10.40 -14.15 -0.11
N VAL A 273 9.81 -14.22 -1.30
CA VAL A 273 9.24 -15.44 -1.86
C VAL A 273 9.91 -15.73 -3.19
N GLN A 274 10.47 -16.93 -3.30
CA GLN A 274 11.14 -17.43 -4.50
C GLN A 274 10.66 -18.87 -4.79
N PRO A 275 10.42 -19.25 -6.05
CA PRO A 275 10.49 -18.42 -7.26
C PRO A 275 9.43 -17.32 -7.29
N ASN A 276 9.76 -16.18 -7.90
CA ASN A 276 8.88 -15.01 -8.02
C ASN A 276 8.55 -14.74 -9.49
N THR A 277 7.31 -14.35 -9.79
CA THR A 277 6.91 -14.04 -11.17
C THR A 277 7.21 -12.60 -11.58
N TRP A 278 7.43 -11.70 -10.63
CA TRP A 278 7.69 -10.27 -10.90
C TRP A 278 9.17 -9.90 -10.80
N PHE A 279 9.90 -10.53 -9.89
CA PHE A 279 11.31 -10.22 -9.62
C PHE A 279 12.21 -11.41 -9.98
N ALA A 280 13.34 -11.14 -10.63
CA ALA A 280 14.25 -12.18 -11.11
C ALA A 280 15.03 -12.86 -9.98
N ASN A 281 15.31 -12.14 -8.89
CA ASN A 281 16.03 -12.64 -7.74
C ASN A 281 15.63 -11.90 -6.46
N ARG A 282 16.05 -12.45 -5.32
CA ARG A 282 15.77 -11.89 -3.99
C ARG A 282 16.25 -10.44 -3.82
N ASN A 283 17.38 -10.06 -4.41
CA ASN A 283 17.92 -8.71 -4.19
C ASN A 283 17.06 -7.65 -4.88
N GLN A 284 16.60 -7.94 -6.11
CA GLN A 284 15.64 -7.12 -6.83
C GLN A 284 14.31 -7.02 -6.05
N GLU A 285 13.78 -8.15 -5.59
CA GLU A 285 12.55 -8.20 -4.80
C GLU A 285 12.64 -7.34 -3.52
N MET A 286 13.75 -7.47 -2.77
CA MET A 286 13.96 -6.68 -1.56
C MET A 286 14.17 -5.20 -1.87
N ALA A 287 14.86 -4.85 -2.96
CA ALA A 287 15.02 -3.47 -3.38
C ALA A 287 13.67 -2.83 -3.69
N ALA A 288 12.82 -3.50 -4.47
CA ALA A 288 11.47 -3.04 -4.77
C ALA A 288 10.63 -2.84 -3.49
N TYR A 289 10.56 -3.84 -2.61
CA TYR A 289 9.76 -3.73 -1.38
C TYR A 289 10.27 -2.66 -0.40
N VAL A 290 11.59 -2.50 -0.25
CA VAL A 290 12.16 -1.42 0.58
C VAL A 290 11.86 -0.06 -0.03
N SER A 291 11.93 0.05 -1.35
CA SER A 291 11.65 1.29 -2.05
C SER A 291 10.18 1.68 -1.93
N ASP A 292 9.25 0.75 -2.17
CA ASP A 292 7.81 0.97 -2.02
C ASP A 292 7.46 1.38 -0.57
N ARG A 293 8.05 0.71 0.42
CA ARG A 293 7.91 1.05 1.84
C ARG A 293 8.32 2.49 2.13
N ALA A 294 9.50 2.89 1.65
CA ALA A 294 10.02 4.24 1.84
C ALA A 294 9.14 5.29 1.16
N GLY A 295 8.65 4.99 -0.04
CA GLY A 295 7.71 5.85 -0.78
C GLY A 295 6.40 6.07 -0.03
N VAL A 296 5.72 4.99 0.38
CA VAL A 296 4.44 5.09 1.09
C VAL A 296 4.60 5.81 2.44
N LEU A 297 5.64 5.48 3.21
CA LEU A 297 5.90 6.17 4.47
C LEU A 297 6.27 7.65 4.25
N SER A 298 6.96 7.99 3.16
CA SER A 298 7.21 9.38 2.78
C SER A 298 5.91 10.14 2.56
N PHE A 299 4.99 9.59 1.77
CA PHE A 299 3.66 10.19 1.54
C PHE A 299 2.85 10.34 2.83
N ALA A 300 2.87 9.33 3.72
CA ALA A 300 2.21 9.42 5.01
C ALA A 300 2.79 10.56 5.87
N ASN A 301 4.11 10.68 5.94
CA ASN A 301 4.77 11.79 6.63
C ASN A 301 4.47 13.14 5.96
N MET A 302 4.43 13.21 4.63
CA MET A 302 4.06 14.44 3.92
C MET A 302 2.64 14.90 4.28
N ALA A 303 1.67 13.97 4.33
CA ALA A 303 0.30 14.30 4.75
C ALA A 303 0.26 14.82 6.19
N ILE A 304 1.00 14.20 7.11
CA ILE A 304 1.15 14.66 8.49
C ILE A 304 1.80 16.05 8.50
N ALA A 305 2.89 16.27 7.76
CA ALA A 305 3.55 17.56 7.68
C ALA A 305 2.58 18.66 7.21
N ILE A 306 1.81 18.42 6.15
CA ILE A 306 0.80 19.36 5.66
C ILE A 306 -0.21 19.69 6.76
N LEU A 307 -0.71 18.67 7.48
CA LEU A 307 -1.66 18.86 8.57
C LEU A 307 -1.12 19.79 9.66
N PHE A 308 0.14 19.63 10.07
CA PHE A 308 0.78 20.45 11.10
C PHE A 308 1.29 21.82 10.60
N SER A 309 1.11 22.15 9.32
CA SER A 309 1.60 23.42 8.72
C SER A 309 0.65 24.62 8.89
N SER A 310 -0.64 24.38 9.15
CA SER A 310 -1.67 25.44 9.16
C SER A 310 -1.66 26.31 10.41
N ARG A 311 -1.86 27.63 10.22
CA ARG A 311 -1.96 28.64 11.29
C ARG A 311 -3.24 28.53 12.10
N ASN A 312 -4.35 28.19 11.45
CA ASN A 312 -5.68 28.07 12.06
C ASN A 312 -6.11 26.60 12.11
N ASN A 313 -5.29 25.75 12.73
CA ASN A 313 -5.56 24.33 12.81
C ASN A 313 -6.40 24.00 14.07
N PRO A 314 -7.64 23.45 13.93
CA PRO A 314 -8.46 23.09 15.07
C PRO A 314 -7.82 22.03 15.99
N LEU A 315 -6.90 21.22 15.45
CA LEU A 315 -6.15 20.22 16.23
C LEU A 315 -5.26 20.86 17.30
N VAL A 316 -4.84 22.11 17.13
CA VAL A 316 -4.07 22.85 18.15
C VAL A 316 -4.89 22.99 19.45
N TYR A 317 -6.19 23.26 19.32
CA TYR A 317 -7.09 23.36 20.47
C TYR A 317 -7.38 21.99 21.10
N LEU A 318 -7.47 20.94 20.29
CA LEU A 318 -7.76 19.58 20.77
C LEU A 318 -6.55 18.92 21.44
N SER A 319 -5.35 19.14 20.93
CA SER A 319 -4.11 18.56 21.46
C SER A 319 -3.54 19.33 22.66
N ASN A 320 -4.01 20.55 22.90
CA ASN A 320 -3.45 21.47 23.90
C ASN A 320 -1.95 21.75 23.69
N TRP A 321 -1.45 21.62 22.46
CA TRP A 321 -0.08 21.99 22.10
C TRP A 321 0.01 23.45 21.72
N SER A 322 1.17 24.07 21.93
CA SER A 322 1.44 25.39 21.40
C SER A 322 1.65 25.35 19.88
N TYR A 323 1.33 26.44 19.19
CA TYR A 323 1.62 26.59 17.76
C TYR A 323 3.12 26.37 17.44
N ALA A 324 4.01 26.80 18.34
CA ALA A 324 5.44 26.54 18.22
C ALA A 324 5.78 25.03 18.23
N SER A 325 5.06 24.23 19.02
CA SER A 325 5.23 22.76 19.05
C SER A 325 4.75 22.12 17.75
N TYR A 326 3.62 22.59 17.20
CA TYR A 326 3.13 22.17 15.89
C TYR A 326 4.14 22.43 14.77
N LEU A 327 4.69 23.65 14.71
CA LEU A 327 5.68 24.00 13.70
C LEU A 327 7.00 23.24 13.90
N THR A 328 7.38 22.97 15.14
CA THR A 328 8.54 22.12 15.45
C THR A 328 8.30 20.70 14.94
N PHE A 329 7.14 20.10 15.21
CA PHE A 329 6.78 18.78 14.72
C PHE A 329 6.74 18.73 13.19
N HIS A 330 6.05 19.69 12.56
CA HIS A 330 6.00 19.86 11.10
C HIS A 330 7.40 19.77 10.47
N ARG A 331 8.36 20.55 10.98
CA ARG A 331 9.75 20.55 10.44
C ARG A 331 10.42 19.19 10.55
N TRP A 332 10.25 18.48 11.66
CA TRP A 332 10.83 17.15 11.84
C TRP A 332 10.17 16.10 10.95
N VAL A 333 8.84 16.11 10.85
CA VAL A 333 8.09 15.21 9.97
C VAL A 333 8.45 15.47 8.50
N THR A 334 8.58 16.74 8.08
CA THR A 334 9.01 17.10 6.72
C THR A 334 10.42 16.57 6.41
N ARG A 335 11.35 16.65 7.37
CA ARG A 335 12.71 16.08 7.19
C ARG A 335 12.65 14.56 7.00
N ILE A 336 11.83 13.87 7.79
CA ILE A 336 11.65 12.41 7.67
C ILE A 336 11.04 12.08 6.30
N ALA A 337 10.01 12.81 5.86
CA ALA A 337 9.41 12.63 4.54
C ALA A 337 10.46 12.78 3.42
N ILE A 338 11.28 13.84 3.46
CA ILE A 338 12.34 14.06 2.46
C ILE A 338 13.37 12.93 2.51
N LEU A 339 13.83 12.51 3.69
CA LEU A 339 14.79 11.40 3.80
C LEU A 339 14.23 10.10 3.23
N LEU A 340 12.98 9.78 3.52
CA LEU A 340 12.31 8.60 2.96
C LEU A 340 12.12 8.71 1.44
N ALA A 341 11.77 9.89 0.93
CA ALA A 341 11.72 10.13 -0.52
C ALA A 341 13.08 9.92 -1.19
N VAL A 342 14.17 10.41 -0.58
CA VAL A 342 15.53 10.19 -1.07
C VAL A 342 15.90 8.71 -1.07
N VAL A 343 15.57 7.97 -0.01
CA VAL A 343 15.78 6.52 0.06
C VAL A 343 14.99 5.81 -1.05
N HIS A 344 13.71 6.12 -1.21
CA HIS A 344 12.88 5.58 -2.29
C HIS A 344 13.51 5.84 -3.68
N SER A 345 13.89 7.08 -3.97
CA SER A 345 14.50 7.45 -5.26
C SER A 345 15.82 6.72 -5.51
N ILE A 346 16.71 6.64 -4.51
CA ILE A 346 18.01 5.96 -4.65
C ILE A 346 17.80 4.46 -4.88
N VAL A 347 16.94 3.81 -4.09
CA VAL A 347 16.76 2.35 -4.16
C VAL A 347 16.08 1.95 -5.48
N TYR A 348 15.04 2.66 -5.93
CA TYR A 348 14.44 2.39 -7.26
C TYR A 348 15.45 2.63 -8.40
N THR A 349 16.25 3.70 -8.32
CA THR A 349 17.27 3.97 -9.34
C THR A 349 18.31 2.86 -9.37
N ALA A 350 18.74 2.36 -8.20
CA ALA A 350 19.63 1.21 -8.09
C ALA A 350 18.99 -0.07 -8.65
N ASP A 351 17.69 -0.27 -8.44
CA ASP A 351 16.96 -1.42 -8.97
C ASP A 351 16.98 -1.46 -10.50
N TYR A 352 16.65 -0.34 -11.16
CA TYR A 352 16.74 -0.21 -12.61
C TYR A 352 18.17 -0.40 -13.14
N CYS A 353 19.16 0.24 -12.50
CA CYS A 353 20.53 0.25 -13.00
C CYS A 353 21.27 -1.08 -12.79
N TYR A 354 21.05 -1.76 -11.65
CA TYR A 354 21.82 -2.94 -11.25
C TYR A 354 21.07 -4.25 -11.42
N TYR A 355 19.76 -4.28 -11.18
CA TYR A 355 18.98 -5.54 -11.19
C TYR A 355 18.17 -5.73 -12.47
N MET A 356 17.70 -4.66 -13.11
CA MET A 356 16.96 -4.74 -14.38
C MET A 356 17.86 -4.63 -15.62
N GLY A 357 19.12 -4.26 -15.44
CA GLY A 357 20.20 -4.55 -16.39
C GLY A 357 20.55 -3.48 -17.41
N SER A 358 20.03 -2.24 -17.30
CA SER A 358 20.56 -1.11 -18.09
C SER A 358 20.09 0.26 -17.61
N SER A 359 21.00 1.24 -17.58
CA SER A 359 20.66 2.67 -17.46
C SER A 359 19.73 3.16 -18.58
N SER A 360 19.68 2.45 -19.72
CA SER A 360 18.74 2.73 -20.80
C SER A 360 17.28 2.45 -20.42
N GLN A 361 17.01 1.47 -19.55
CA GLN A 361 15.65 1.21 -19.07
C GLN A 361 15.18 2.31 -18.12
N TYR A 362 16.07 2.78 -17.23
CA TYR A 362 15.79 3.95 -16.40
C TYR A 362 15.52 5.19 -17.27
N ALA A 363 16.35 5.43 -18.29
CA ALA A 363 16.17 6.55 -19.21
C ALA A 363 14.83 6.47 -19.97
N ALA A 364 14.46 5.27 -20.44
CA ALA A 364 13.16 5.05 -21.09
C ALA A 364 11.99 5.30 -20.13
N GLU A 365 12.06 4.80 -18.90
CA GLU A 365 11.01 4.99 -17.88
C GLU A 365 10.87 6.47 -17.49
N ALA A 366 11.99 7.17 -17.30
CA ALA A 366 12.02 8.59 -17.01
C ALA A 366 11.46 9.45 -18.16
N THR A 367 11.35 8.88 -19.36
CA THR A 367 10.75 9.54 -20.52
C THR A 367 9.25 9.23 -20.72
N LYS A 368 8.58 8.63 -19.74
CA LYS A 368 7.14 8.35 -19.86
C LYS A 368 6.25 9.53 -19.49
N ALA A 369 5.08 9.57 -20.14
CA ALA A 369 4.16 10.70 -20.07
C ALA A 369 3.60 11.05 -18.71
N TYR A 370 3.70 10.16 -17.71
CA TYR A 370 3.20 10.42 -16.38
C TYR A 370 4.15 11.25 -15.50
N TRP A 371 5.38 11.50 -15.95
CA TRP A 371 6.37 12.32 -15.24
C TRP A 371 6.31 13.81 -15.57
N TRP A 372 5.47 14.21 -16.53
CA TRP A 372 5.25 15.59 -16.99
C TRP A 372 3.79 15.85 -17.27
#